data_AF-A0A3C1FSR5-F1
#
_entry.id   AF-A0A3C1FSR5-F1
#
_cell.length_a   1.000
_cell.length_b   1.000
_cell.length_c   1.000
_cell.angle_alpha   90.00
_cell.angle_beta   90.00
_cell.angle_gamma   90.00
#
_symmetry.space_group_name_H-M   'P 1'
#
loop_
_entity.id
_entity.type
_entity.pdbx_description
1 polymer ?
#
loop_
_entity_poly.entity_id
_entity_poly.type
_entity_poly.pdbx_seq_one_letter_code
_entity_poly.pdbx_strand_id
1 'polypeptide(L)' 'MEEKLDELKEFLVEEGVDAKRKIPIGWLILFWGLILWGIYYFVAYTPSISGWSQQKAYEESIKK' A
#
# COMPACT_ATOMS: atom_id res chain seq x y z
N MET A 1 7.69 8.84 -40.95
CA MET A 1 7.46 9.28 -39.54
C MET A 1 6.38 8.42 -38.92
N GLU A 2 5.23 8.26 -39.58
CA GLU A 2 4.16 7.33 -39.18
C GLU A 2 4.66 5.88 -39.07
N GLU A 3 5.43 5.39 -40.04
CA GLU A 3 6.04 4.05 -40.00
C GLU A 3 6.87 3.79 -38.73
N LYS A 4 7.65 4.78 -38.29
CA LYS A 4 8.46 4.66 -37.06
C LYS A 4 7.61 4.72 -35.79
N LEU A 5 6.47 5.39 -35.84
CA LEU A 5 5.52 5.42 -34.72
C LEU A 5 4.78 4.10 -34.61
N ASP A 6 4.51 3.44 -35.73
CA ASP A 6 3.85 2.14 -35.74
C ASP A 6 4.81 1.03 -35.32
N GLU A 7 6.09 1.08 -35.72
CA GLU A 7 7.15 0.19 -35.25
C GLU A 7 7.40 0.35 -33.73
N LEU A 8 7.35 1.58 -33.21
CA LEU A 8 7.43 1.85 -31.77
C LEU A 8 6.20 1.33 -31.01
N LYS A 9 5.00 1.48 -31.57
CA LYS A 9 3.78 0.92 -30.97
C LYS A 9 3.82 -0.59 -30.97
N GLU A 10 4.26 -1.22 -32.05
CA GLU A 10 4.40 -2.67 -32.14
C GLU A 10 5.44 -3.18 -31.15
N PHE A 11 6.59 -2.51 -30.99
CA PHE A 11 7.58 -2.82 -29.95
C PHE A 11 7.03 -2.66 -28.52
N LEU A 12 6.34 -1.55 -28.23
CA LEU A 12 5.70 -1.29 -26.93
C LEU A 12 4.53 -2.25 -26.65
N VAL A 13 3.87 -2.75 -27.69
CA VAL A 13 2.83 -3.75 -27.64
C VAL A 13 3.45 -5.13 -27.48
N GLU A 14 4.52 -5.50 -28.19
CA GLU A 14 5.15 -6.82 -28.10
C GLU A 14 5.84 -7.05 -26.75
N GLU A 15 6.51 -6.03 -26.19
CA GLU A 15 6.98 -6.06 -24.78
C GLU A 15 5.81 -5.90 -23.77
N GLY A 16 4.66 -5.42 -24.22
CA GLY A 16 3.47 -5.11 -23.41
C GLY A 16 2.31 -6.11 -23.50
N VAL A 17 2.34 -7.11 -24.38
CA VAL A 17 1.19 -8.01 -24.68
C VAL A 17 1.00 -9.07 -23.60
N ASP A 18 1.95 -9.21 -22.69
CA ASP A 18 1.74 -9.86 -21.39
C ASP A 18 1.23 -8.89 -20.30
N ALA A 19 0.60 -7.76 -20.66
CA ALA A 19 -0.17 -6.91 -19.74
C ALA A 19 -1.47 -7.57 -19.22
N LYS A 20 -1.62 -8.89 -19.40
CA LYS A 20 -2.56 -9.73 -18.63
C LYS A 20 -2.03 -10.13 -17.26
N ARG A 21 -0.99 -9.47 -16.74
CA ARG A 21 -0.57 -9.62 -15.34
C ARG A 21 -1.65 -9.06 -14.41
N LYS A 22 -2.67 -9.89 -14.16
CA LYS A 22 -3.61 -9.68 -13.06
C LYS A 22 -2.78 -9.48 -11.79
N ILE A 23 -3.09 -8.44 -11.03
CA ILE A 23 -2.45 -8.20 -9.74
C ILE A 23 -2.61 -9.49 -8.92
N PRO A 24 -1.52 -10.07 -8.38
CA PRO A 24 -1.64 -11.28 -7.59
C PRO A 24 -2.58 -11.03 -6.41
N ILE A 25 -3.48 -11.97 -6.12
CA ILE A 25 -4.50 -11.75 -5.10
C ILE A 25 -3.90 -11.45 -3.72
N GLY A 26 -2.72 -12.02 -3.41
CA GLY A 26 -1.97 -11.70 -2.18
C GLY A 26 -1.55 -10.24 -2.10
N TRP A 27 -1.17 -9.61 -3.23
CA TRP A 27 -0.86 -8.18 -3.29
C TRP A 27 -2.10 -7.32 -3.06
N LEU A 28 -3.24 -7.73 -3.61
CA LEU A 28 -4.50 -7.02 -3.40
C LEU A 28 -4.94 -7.10 -1.93
N ILE A 29 -4.82 -8.27 -1.31
CA ILE A 29 -5.11 -8.48 0.11
C ILE A 29 -4.16 -7.65 0.97
N LEU A 30 -2.86 -7.66 0.68
CA LEU A 30 -1.88 -6.86 1.40
C LEU A 30 -2.18 -5.36 1.28
N PHE A 31 -2.50 -4.89 0.08
CA PHE A 31 -2.84 -3.49 -0.17
C PHE A 31 -4.02 -3.02 0.68
N TRP A 32 -5.14 -3.75 0.64
CA TRP A 32 -6.31 -3.42 1.45
C TRP A 32 -6.07 -3.63 2.94
N GLY A 33 -5.31 -4.66 3.30
CA GLY A 33 -4.90 -4.92 4.67
C GLY A 33 -4.10 -3.76 5.27
N LEU A 34 -3.15 -3.20 4.50
CA LEU A 34 -2.37 -2.03 4.92
C LEU A 34 -3.22 -0.76 5.04
N ILE A 35 -4.22 -0.58 4.16
CA ILE A 35 -5.16 0.55 4.28
C ILE A 35 -5.98 0.43 5.57
N LEU A 36 -6.61 -0.73 5.80
CA LEU A 36 -7.41 -0.97 7.00
C LEU A 36 -6.56 -0.91 8.26
N TRP A 37 -5.35 -1.47 8.22
CA TRP A 37 -4.39 -1.39 9.32
C TRP A 37 -3.94 0.04 9.59
N GLY A 38 -3.68 0.82 8.55
CA GLY A 38 -3.30 2.24 8.67
C GLY A 38 -4.40 3.06 9.33
N ILE A 39 -5.67 2.86 8.92
CA ILE A 39 -6.82 3.52 9.55
C ILE A 39 -6.94 3.09 11.02
N TYR A 40 -6.85 1.79 11.30
CA TYR A 40 -6.88 1.28 12.68
C TYR A 40 -5.76 1.89 13.53
N TYR A 41 -4.52 1.86 13.03
CA TYR A 41 -3.35 2.40 13.73
C TYR A 41 -3.50 3.90 13.98
N PHE A 42 -3.97 4.65 12.99
CA PHE A 42 -4.24 6.07 13.15
C PHE A 42 -5.25 6.33 14.28
N VAL A 43 -6.38 5.61 14.31
CA VAL A 43 -7.37 5.76 15.38
C VAL A 43 -6.81 5.32 16.74
N ALA A 44 -6.09 4.20 16.79
CA ALA A 44 -5.62 3.60 18.03
C ALA A 44 -4.45 4.36 18.67
N TYR A 45 -3.57 4.96 17.87
CA TYR A 45 -2.31 5.55 18.36
C TYR A 45 -2.24 7.08 18.20
N THR A 46 -3.27 7.72 17.67
CA THR A 46 -3.36 9.19 17.70
C THR A 46 -3.86 9.66 19.06
N PRO A 47 -3.08 10.47 19.81
CA PRO A 47 -3.45 10.87 21.17
C PRO A 47 -4.78 11.61 21.31
N SER A 48 -5.15 12.41 20.30
CA SER A 48 -6.42 13.14 20.31
C SER A 48 -7.65 12.26 20.06
N ILE A 49 -7.46 11.03 19.55
CA ILE A 49 -8.54 10.10 19.23
C ILE A 49 -8.68 9.04 20.32
N SER A 50 -7.61 8.32 20.64
CA SER A 50 -7.64 7.19 21.58
C SER A 50 -7.19 7.54 23.00
N GLY A 51 -6.61 8.72 23.21
CA GLY A 51 -5.95 9.07 24.48
C GLY A 51 -4.63 8.33 24.73
N TRP A 52 -4.18 7.51 23.78
CA TRP A 52 -2.91 6.80 23.84
C TRP A 52 -1.73 7.78 23.79
N SER A 53 -0.67 7.49 24.53
CA SER A 53 0.59 8.23 24.45
C SER A 53 1.75 7.35 24.86
N GLN A 54 2.93 7.59 24.29
CA GLN A 54 4.14 6.86 24.63
C GLN A 54 4.51 6.98 26.11
N GLN A 55 4.33 8.17 26.71
CA GLN A 55 4.64 8.40 28.12
C GLN A 55 3.77 7.53 29.04
N LYS A 56 2.45 7.50 28.83
CA LYS A 56 1.54 6.64 29.62
C LYS A 56 1.90 5.16 29.49
N ALA A 57 2.17 4.71 28.26
CA ALA A 57 2.55 3.32 28.00
C ALA A 57 3.87 2.95 28.71
N TYR A 58 4.84 3.87 28.73
CA TYR A 58 6.09 3.68 29.47
C TYR A 58 5.84 3.61 30.98
N GLU A 59 5.07 4.55 31.54
CA GLU A 59 4.72 4.57 32.96
C GLU A 59 3.98 3.31 33.43
N GLU A 60 3.09 2.77 32.60
CA GLU A 60 2.42 1.50 32.87
C GLU A 60 3.40 0.31 32.83
N SER A 61 4.37 0.33 31.91
CA SER A 61 5.35 -0.76 31.77
C SER A 61 6.30 -0.88 32.96
N ILE A 62 6.62 0.23 33.62
CA ILE A 62 7.52 0.28 34.79
C ILE A 62 6.79 0.07 36.12
N LYS A 63 5.46 0.19 36.14
CA LYS A 63 4.62 -0.05 37.33
C LYS A 63 4.26 -1.53 37.50
N LYS A 64 4.59 -2.37 36.52
CA LYS A 64 4.28 -3.80 36.48
C LYS A 64 5.44 -4.63 37.02
#